data_AF-A0A0F9HV05-F1
#
_entry.id   AF-A0A0F9HV05-F1
#
_cell.length_a   1.000
_cell.length_b   1.000
_cell.length_c   1.000
_cell.angle_alpha   90.00
_cell.angle_beta   90.00
_cell.angle_gamma   90.00
#
_symmetry.space_group_name_H-M   'P 1'
#
loop_
_entity.id
_entity.type
_entity.pdbx_description
1 polymer ?
#
loop_
_entity_poly.entity_id
_entity_poly.type
_entity_poly.pdbx_seq_one_letter_code
_entity_poly.pdbx_strand_id
1 'polypeptide(L)'
;VPQILRKHHAAQRLLQPVLIVNPFASYLDFPTALVRTRRDHERFVDLIAVVCFLRQYQKERKQSREASSGEELQYIECDLTDYEVAYRIMVGGVLSSTFAELPHSLVRLYEELRLMFCRQAKTSDLKPTEVTLTAREIRRQVNWVGGEAVKKYLRKLTDYEYLQMAQGGRRGMRNSYRLVADEPIERLDCSMIPTPEAIASRLQAEGVQPGQTVHVLRQGKKSG
;
A
#
# COMPACT_ATOMS: atom_id res chain seq x y z
N VAL A 1 -6.75 -19.30 -25.37
CA VAL A 1 -6.66 -19.28 -23.88
C VAL A 1 -5.88 -20.48 -23.30
N PRO A 2 -6.15 -21.76 -23.63
CA PRO A 2 -5.47 -22.90 -22.98
C PRO A 2 -3.95 -22.96 -23.16
N GLN A 3 -3.45 -22.58 -24.36
CA GLN A 3 -2.01 -22.55 -24.64
C GLN A 3 -1.28 -21.46 -23.83
N ILE A 4 -1.93 -20.33 -23.57
CA ILE A 4 -1.38 -19.23 -22.75
C ILE A 4 -1.22 -19.72 -21.30
N LEU A 5 -2.27 -20.33 -20.74
CA LEU A 5 -2.23 -20.89 -19.38
C LEU A 5 -1.12 -21.94 -19.22
N ARG A 6 -0.99 -22.85 -20.19
CA ARG A 6 0.08 -23.87 -20.18
C ARG A 6 1.47 -23.24 -20.21
N LYS A 7 1.68 -22.20 -21.03
CA LYS A 7 2.96 -21.46 -21.08
C LYS A 7 3.26 -20.81 -19.73
N HIS A 8 2.30 -20.13 -19.10
CA HIS A 8 2.50 -19.52 -17.78
C HIS A 8 2.79 -20.55 -16.70
N HIS A 9 2.06 -21.69 -16.66
CA HIS A 9 2.34 -22.75 -15.70
C HIS A 9 3.73 -23.36 -15.87
N ALA A 10 4.16 -23.58 -17.11
CA ALA A 10 5.51 -24.08 -17.39
C ALA A 10 6.56 -23.07 -16.93
N ALA A 11 6.39 -21.78 -17.26
CA ALA A 11 7.30 -20.73 -16.83
C ALA A 11 7.40 -20.64 -15.30
N GLN A 12 6.28 -20.68 -14.58
CA GLN A 12 6.25 -20.65 -13.12
C GLN A 12 7.00 -21.83 -12.48
N ARG A 13 6.96 -23.02 -13.10
CA ARG A 13 7.66 -24.22 -12.61
C ARG A 13 9.18 -24.15 -12.82
N LEU A 14 9.65 -23.33 -13.75
CA LEU A 14 11.07 -23.17 -14.00
C LEU A 14 11.73 -22.27 -12.96
N LEU A 15 10.99 -21.33 -12.37
CA LEU A 15 11.52 -20.37 -11.41
C LEU A 15 12.18 -21.07 -10.20
N GLN A 16 13.38 -20.63 -9.84
CA GLN A 16 14.08 -21.13 -8.68
C GLN A 16 13.89 -20.18 -7.49
N PRO A 17 13.84 -20.71 -6.25
CA PRO A 17 13.94 -19.89 -5.06
C PRO A 17 15.29 -19.15 -5.04
N VAL A 18 15.25 -17.82 -4.94
CA VAL A 18 16.44 -16.96 -4.93
C VAL A 18 16.21 -15.76 -4.02
N LEU A 19 17.26 -15.29 -3.34
CA LEU A 19 17.19 -14.08 -2.54
C LEU A 19 17.15 -12.84 -3.45
N ILE A 20 16.32 -11.86 -3.11
CA ILE A 20 16.18 -10.62 -3.88
C ILE A 20 16.58 -9.45 -3.00
N VAL A 21 17.42 -8.59 -3.54
CA VAL A 21 17.81 -7.32 -2.93
C VAL A 21 17.16 -6.21 -3.74
N ASN A 22 16.34 -5.39 -3.08
CA ASN A 22 15.66 -4.26 -3.71
C ASN A 22 16.33 -2.94 -3.26
N PRO A 23 17.28 -2.38 -4.03
CA PRO A 23 17.91 -1.12 -3.69
C PRO A 23 16.93 0.06 -3.76
N PHE A 24 15.79 -0.07 -4.45
CA PHE A 24 14.83 1.01 -4.62
C PHE A 24 14.05 1.33 -3.35
N ALA A 25 14.00 0.42 -2.37
CA ALA A 25 13.18 0.58 -1.17
C ALA A 25 13.49 1.87 -0.39
N SER A 26 14.75 2.30 -0.34
CA SER A 26 15.17 3.54 0.32
C SER A 26 14.85 4.81 -0.47
N TYR A 27 14.57 4.70 -1.76
CA TYR A 27 14.29 5.83 -2.65
C TYR A 27 12.80 6.10 -2.84
N LEU A 28 11.95 5.39 -2.12
CA LEU A 28 10.50 5.49 -2.22
C LEU A 28 9.96 6.41 -1.12
N ASP A 29 9.40 7.54 -1.54
CA ASP A 29 8.85 8.56 -0.64
C ASP A 29 7.35 8.32 -0.43
N PHE A 30 6.99 7.34 0.43
CA PHE A 30 5.58 7.10 0.78
C PHE A 30 5.19 7.76 2.11
N PRO A 31 4.00 8.40 2.18
CA PRO A 31 3.45 8.91 3.43
C PRO A 31 3.22 7.77 4.43
N THR A 32 3.67 7.95 5.67
CA THR A 32 3.63 6.91 6.71
C THR A 32 2.48 7.06 7.68
N ALA A 33 1.60 8.04 7.51
CA ALA A 33 0.61 8.35 8.54
C ALA A 33 -0.59 7.39 8.54
N LEU A 34 -1.11 7.05 7.37
CA LEU A 34 -2.23 6.14 7.22
C LEU A 34 -1.74 4.68 7.06
N VAL A 35 -2.39 3.74 7.76
CA VAL A 35 -2.10 2.29 7.65
C VAL A 35 -2.22 1.80 6.21
N ARG A 36 -3.19 2.34 5.47
CA ARG A 36 -3.38 2.04 4.05
C ARG A 36 -2.18 2.45 3.21
N THR A 37 -1.68 3.69 3.37
CA THR A 37 -0.54 4.19 2.59
C THR A 37 0.72 3.37 2.85
N ARG A 38 0.92 2.91 4.11
CA ARG A 38 2.00 1.95 4.43
C ARG A 38 1.86 0.61 3.70
N ARG A 39 0.66 0.03 3.66
CA ARG A 39 0.43 -1.23 2.94
C ARG A 39 0.64 -1.08 1.44
N ASP A 40 0.30 0.08 0.90
CA ASP A 40 0.43 0.34 -0.53
C ASP A 40 1.92 0.56 -0.91
N HIS A 41 2.71 1.15 -0.01
CA HIS A 41 4.18 1.15 -0.08
C HIS A 41 4.76 -0.27 -0.10
N GLU A 42 4.42 -1.09 0.91
CA GLU A 42 4.90 -2.48 0.99
C GLU A 42 4.54 -3.28 -0.27
N ARG A 43 3.32 -3.11 -0.78
CA ARG A 43 2.88 -3.73 -2.04
C ARG A 43 3.69 -3.28 -3.25
N PHE A 44 4.09 -2.01 -3.33
CA PHE A 44 4.91 -1.53 -4.44
C PHE A 44 6.33 -2.10 -4.36
N VAL A 45 6.94 -2.12 -3.16
CA VAL A 45 8.25 -2.73 -2.91
C VAL A 45 8.22 -4.23 -3.27
N ASP A 46 7.17 -4.94 -2.86
CA ASP A 46 6.96 -6.35 -3.18
C ASP A 46 6.75 -6.55 -4.68
N LEU A 47 6.02 -5.65 -5.35
CA LEU A 47 5.81 -5.73 -6.80
C LEU A 47 7.15 -5.61 -7.56
N ILE A 48 8.02 -4.69 -7.17
CA ILE A 48 9.37 -4.58 -7.75
C ILE A 48 10.15 -5.89 -7.54
N ALA A 49 10.12 -6.45 -6.32
CA ALA A 49 10.80 -7.70 -6.02
C ALA A 49 10.22 -8.88 -6.82
N VAL A 50 8.90 -8.96 -7.00
CA VAL A 50 8.23 -9.98 -7.82
C VAL A 50 8.62 -9.85 -9.30
N VAL A 51 8.70 -8.63 -9.83
CA VAL A 51 9.17 -8.41 -11.20
C VAL A 51 10.61 -8.90 -11.35
N CYS A 52 11.49 -8.56 -10.40
CA CYS A 52 12.87 -9.03 -10.35
C CYS A 52 12.94 -10.58 -10.30
N PHE A 53 12.11 -11.20 -9.46
CA PHE A 53 12.00 -12.66 -9.35
C PHE A 53 11.61 -13.33 -10.67
N LEU A 54 10.62 -12.78 -11.38
CA LEU A 54 10.18 -13.29 -12.67
C LEU A 54 11.24 -13.11 -13.75
N ARG A 55 12.11 -12.10 -13.60
CA ARG A 55 13.27 -11.83 -14.46
C ARG A 55 14.54 -12.53 -13.98
N GLN A 56 14.51 -13.45 -13.01
CA GLN A 56 15.71 -14.06 -12.40
C GLN A 56 16.74 -14.65 -13.40
N TYR A 57 16.31 -15.09 -14.58
CA TYR A 57 17.19 -15.62 -15.63
C TYR A 57 17.84 -14.55 -16.52
N GLN A 58 17.44 -13.29 -16.37
CA GLN A 58 18.00 -12.11 -17.03
C GLN A 58 18.90 -11.33 -16.07
N LYS A 59 19.17 -11.88 -14.87
CA LYS A 59 19.91 -11.24 -13.78
C LYS A 59 21.25 -11.91 -13.59
N GLU A 60 22.23 -11.09 -13.22
CA GLU A 60 23.48 -11.58 -12.66
C GLU A 60 23.23 -12.14 -11.26
N ARG A 61 23.75 -13.34 -10.99
CA ARG A 61 23.71 -13.95 -9.65
C ARG A 61 24.94 -13.50 -8.88
N LYS A 62 24.70 -12.80 -7.77
CA LYS A 62 25.73 -12.35 -6.86
C LYS A 62 25.82 -13.30 -5.66
N GLN A 63 26.99 -13.31 -5.03
CA GLN A 63 27.27 -14.09 -3.83
C GLN A 63 27.65 -13.13 -2.71
N SER A 64 27.12 -13.37 -1.52
CA SER A 64 27.50 -12.66 -0.30
C SER A 64 27.63 -13.67 0.83
N ARG A 65 28.45 -13.38 1.83
CA ARG A 65 28.54 -14.19 3.04
C ARG A 65 27.67 -13.57 4.11
N GLU A 66 26.79 -14.37 4.70
CA GLU A 66 25.99 -13.93 5.83
C GLU A 66 26.90 -13.65 7.03
N ALA A 67 26.82 -12.45 7.61
CA ALA A 67 27.73 -12.00 8.67
C ALA A 67 27.61 -12.83 9.96
N SER A 68 26.45 -13.43 10.22
CA SER A 68 26.15 -14.20 11.44
C SER A 68 26.48 -15.69 11.33
N SER A 69 26.23 -16.31 10.16
CA SER A 69 26.41 -17.75 9.96
C SER A 69 27.67 -18.10 9.14
N GLY A 70 28.21 -17.15 8.38
CA GLY A 70 29.29 -17.38 7.42
C GLY A 70 28.85 -18.11 6.16
N GLU A 71 27.56 -18.44 6.00
CA GLU A 71 27.05 -19.16 4.83
C GLU A 71 27.08 -18.28 3.57
N GLU A 72 27.41 -18.90 2.43
CA GLU A 72 27.35 -18.24 1.12
C GLU A 72 25.90 -18.19 0.62
N LEU A 73 25.37 -16.97 0.53
CA LEU A 73 24.04 -16.68 0.03
C LEU A 73 24.13 -16.20 -1.42
N GLN A 74 23.36 -16.87 -2.30
CA GLN A 74 23.13 -16.40 -3.66
C GLN A 74 21.94 -15.46 -3.72
N TYR A 75 22.11 -14.33 -4.40
CA TYR A 75 21.08 -13.33 -4.56
C TYR A 75 21.10 -12.66 -5.94
N ILE A 76 19.99 -12.03 -6.27
CA ILE A 76 19.85 -11.15 -7.43
C ILE A 76 19.41 -9.77 -6.95
N GLU A 77 19.78 -8.73 -7.69
CA GLU A 77 19.42 -7.34 -7.38
C GLU A 77 18.36 -6.82 -8.37
N CYS A 78 17.43 -6.01 -7.85
CA CYS A 78 16.50 -5.29 -8.70
C CYS A 78 17.26 -4.23 -9.51
N ASP A 79 16.91 -4.10 -10.79
CA ASP A 79 17.45 -3.07 -11.69
C ASP A 79 16.36 -2.07 -12.08
N LEU A 80 16.75 -1.01 -12.80
CA LEU A 80 15.82 0.02 -13.23
C LEU A 80 14.69 -0.52 -14.12
N THR A 81 14.96 -1.57 -14.90
CA THR A 81 13.93 -2.22 -15.73
C THR A 81 12.88 -2.92 -14.86
N ASP A 82 13.23 -3.48 -13.70
CA ASP A 82 12.24 -4.03 -12.76
C ASP A 82 11.34 -2.91 -12.22
N TYR A 83 11.95 -1.79 -11.86
CA TYR A 83 11.25 -0.61 -11.38
C TYR A 83 10.28 -0.07 -12.43
N GLU A 84 10.71 0.10 -13.69
CA GLU A 84 9.88 0.56 -14.79
C GLU A 84 8.66 -0.32 -15.04
N VAL A 85 8.86 -1.64 -15.01
CA VAL A 85 7.77 -2.61 -15.20
C VAL A 85 6.80 -2.54 -14.03
N ALA A 86 7.29 -2.52 -12.79
CA ALA A 86 6.47 -2.38 -11.59
C ALA A 86 5.68 -1.06 -11.59
N TYR A 87 6.35 0.06 -11.92
CA TYR A 87 5.75 1.38 -12.08
C TYR A 87 4.62 1.35 -13.10
N ARG A 88 4.86 0.79 -14.30
CA ARG A 88 3.83 0.68 -15.34
C ARG A 88 2.66 -0.19 -14.91
N ILE A 89 2.88 -1.26 -14.15
CA ILE A 89 1.80 -2.12 -13.65
C ILE A 89 0.94 -1.38 -12.61
N MET A 90 1.60 -0.64 -11.69
CA MET A 90 0.95 0.12 -10.63
C MET A 90 0.16 1.31 -11.19
N VAL A 91 0.82 2.14 -12.00
CA VAL A 91 0.28 3.39 -12.57
C VAL A 91 -0.59 3.14 -13.82
N GLY A 92 -0.17 2.21 -14.68
CA GLY A 92 -0.80 1.93 -15.98
C GLY A 92 -2.06 1.06 -15.93
N GLY A 93 -2.57 0.75 -14.73
CA GLY A 93 -3.99 0.45 -14.58
C GLY A 93 -4.39 -1.01 -14.30
N VAL A 94 -3.46 -1.95 -14.30
CA VAL A 94 -3.80 -3.37 -14.02
C VAL A 94 -4.14 -3.57 -12.54
N LEU A 95 -3.40 -2.89 -11.64
CA LEU A 95 -3.64 -2.90 -10.20
C LEU A 95 -4.43 -1.69 -9.70
N SER A 96 -4.53 -0.60 -10.46
CA SER A 96 -5.32 0.59 -10.06
C SER A 96 -6.81 0.28 -9.85
N SER A 97 -7.34 -0.75 -10.54
CA SER A 97 -8.70 -1.24 -10.36
C SER A 97 -8.92 -1.94 -9.00
N THR A 98 -7.88 -2.53 -8.42
CA THR A 98 -7.88 -3.13 -7.07
C THR A 98 -7.60 -2.05 -6.00
N PHE A 99 -6.81 -1.04 -6.35
CA PHE A 99 -6.69 0.24 -5.64
C PHE A 99 -7.79 1.22 -6.07
N ALA A 100 -9.01 0.72 -6.27
CA ALA A 100 -10.13 1.46 -6.83
C ALA A 100 -10.14 2.91 -6.36
N GLU A 101 -9.98 3.82 -7.31
CA GLU A 101 -10.03 5.25 -7.11
C GLU A 101 -11.23 5.57 -6.21
N LEU A 102 -10.96 6.12 -5.02
CA LEU A 102 -12.02 6.45 -4.08
C LEU A 102 -12.98 7.41 -4.80
N PRO A 103 -14.29 7.10 -4.90
CA PRO A 103 -15.22 7.99 -5.58
C PRO A 103 -15.09 9.41 -5.02
N HIS A 104 -15.17 10.44 -5.86
CA HIS A 104 -15.07 11.84 -5.43
C HIS A 104 -16.04 12.16 -4.27
N SER A 105 -17.23 11.55 -4.26
CA SER A 105 -18.18 11.66 -3.16
C SER A 105 -17.69 11.02 -1.85
N LEU A 106 -16.99 9.89 -1.90
CA LEU A 106 -16.40 9.24 -0.72
C LEU A 106 -15.29 10.10 -0.13
N VAL A 107 -14.45 10.69 -0.99
CA VAL A 107 -13.38 11.63 -0.59
C VAL A 107 -13.99 12.87 0.06
N ARG A 108 -14.97 13.50 -0.61
CA ARG A 108 -15.68 14.66 -0.05
C ARG A 108 -16.30 14.35 1.31
N LEU A 109 -16.96 13.20 1.45
CA LEU A 109 -17.55 12.82 2.73
C LEU A 109 -16.48 12.72 3.83
N TYR A 110 -15.34 12.12 3.54
CA TYR A 110 -14.28 11.99 4.52
C TYR A 110 -13.72 13.33 4.98
N GLU A 111 -13.50 14.28 4.06
CA GLU A 111 -13.07 15.63 4.45
C GLU A 111 -14.12 16.34 5.30
N GLU A 112 -15.40 16.22 4.96
CA GLU A 112 -16.48 16.75 5.81
C GLU A 112 -16.47 16.09 7.20
N LEU A 113 -16.27 14.77 7.29
CA LEU A 113 -16.13 14.06 8.56
C LEU A 113 -14.94 14.58 9.37
N ARG A 114 -13.76 14.74 8.76
CA ARG A 114 -12.58 15.29 9.44
C ARG A 114 -12.90 16.62 10.10
N LEU A 115 -13.49 17.55 9.35
CA LEU A 115 -13.92 18.85 9.88
C LEU A 115 -14.96 18.71 11.00
N MET A 116 -15.86 17.72 10.96
CA MET A 116 -16.79 17.44 12.05
C MET A 116 -16.06 16.97 13.32
N PHE A 117 -15.14 16.01 13.20
CA PHE A 117 -14.34 15.52 14.33
C PHE A 117 -13.47 16.64 14.92
N CYS A 118 -12.83 17.47 14.10
CA CYS A 118 -12.02 18.60 14.57
C CYS A 118 -12.83 19.67 15.27
N ARG A 119 -14.06 19.96 14.81
CA ARG A 119 -14.97 20.88 15.52
C ARG A 119 -15.38 20.32 16.89
N GLN A 120 -15.74 19.04 16.95
CA GLN A 120 -16.14 18.39 18.20
C GLN A 120 -14.96 18.26 19.19
N ALA A 121 -13.76 18.02 18.66
CA ALA A 121 -12.50 17.96 19.41
C ALA A 121 -12.23 19.27 20.14
N LYS A 122 -12.37 20.41 19.45
CA LYS A 122 -12.23 21.75 20.04
C LYS A 122 -13.23 22.02 21.16
N THR A 123 -14.47 21.58 21.01
CA THR A 123 -15.50 21.76 22.05
C THR A 123 -15.25 20.89 23.29
N SER A 124 -14.56 19.75 23.12
CA SER A 124 -14.40 18.74 24.17
C SER A 124 -12.99 18.70 24.76
N ASP A 125 -12.08 19.57 24.30
CA ASP A 125 -10.64 19.57 24.61
C ASP A 125 -9.97 18.19 24.40
N LEU A 126 -10.28 17.56 23.26
CA LEU A 126 -9.75 16.25 22.86
C LEU A 126 -8.99 16.35 21.55
N LYS A 127 -8.22 15.30 21.21
CA LYS A 127 -7.70 15.16 19.83
C LYS A 127 -8.81 14.70 18.88
N PRO A 128 -8.78 15.07 17.58
CA PRO A 128 -9.77 14.61 16.59
C PRO A 128 -9.91 13.08 16.51
N THR A 129 -8.83 12.33 16.77
CA THR A 129 -8.81 10.86 16.77
C THR A 129 -9.42 10.23 18.04
N GLU A 130 -9.59 10.99 19.11
CA GLU A 130 -10.20 10.54 20.37
C GLU A 130 -11.71 10.79 20.41
N VAL A 131 -12.19 11.75 19.61
CA VAL A 131 -13.60 12.07 19.47
C VAL A 131 -14.37 10.93 18.80
N THR A 132 -15.51 10.56 19.38
CA THR A 132 -16.42 9.59 18.80
C THR A 132 -17.70 10.26 18.30
N LEU A 133 -18.10 10.01 17.05
CA LEU A 133 -19.36 10.48 16.47
C LEU A 133 -20.26 9.32 16.09
N THR A 134 -21.55 9.42 16.40
CA THR A 134 -22.55 8.41 16.01
C THR A 134 -22.95 8.55 14.55
N ALA A 135 -23.39 7.43 13.95
CA ALA A 135 -23.95 7.43 12.59
C ALA A 135 -25.11 8.43 12.43
N ARG A 136 -25.87 8.69 13.50
CA ARG A 136 -26.99 9.63 13.52
C ARG A 136 -26.51 11.08 13.45
N GLU A 137 -25.48 11.44 14.21
CA GLU A 137 -24.88 12.78 14.21
C GLU A 137 -24.27 13.08 12.84
N ILE A 138 -23.54 12.13 12.27
CA ILE A 138 -22.97 12.25 10.93
C ILE A 138 -24.06 12.52 9.89
N ARG A 139 -25.12 11.69 9.86
CA ARG A 139 -26.24 11.86 8.92
C ARG A 139 -26.99 13.17 9.05
N ARG A 140 -27.00 13.79 10.24
CA ARG A 140 -27.68 15.08 10.45
C ARG A 140 -26.92 16.24 9.82
N GLN A 141 -25.60 16.13 9.72
CA GLN A 141 -24.75 17.18 9.18
C GLN A 141 -24.46 17.00 7.68
N VAL A 142 -24.43 15.75 7.21
CA VAL A 142 -24.26 15.44 5.79
C VAL A 142 -25.60 15.52 5.07
N ASN A 143 -25.79 16.55 4.24
CA ASN A 143 -27.07 16.85 3.59
C ASN A 143 -27.10 16.64 2.05
N TRP A 144 -25.94 16.42 1.42
CA TRP A 144 -25.82 16.29 -0.05
C TRP A 144 -26.02 14.86 -0.56
N VAL A 145 -26.16 13.88 0.34
CA VAL A 145 -26.47 12.48 0.02
C VAL A 145 -27.49 11.90 1.01
N GLY A 146 -28.32 10.98 0.53
CA GLY A 146 -29.30 10.27 1.36
C GLY A 146 -28.64 9.42 2.46
N GLY A 147 -29.37 9.17 3.55
CA GLY A 147 -28.84 8.45 4.72
C GLY A 147 -28.35 7.03 4.44
N GLU A 148 -28.88 6.36 3.41
CA GLU A 148 -28.39 5.06 2.94
C GLU A 148 -27.00 5.17 2.29
N ALA A 149 -26.79 6.18 1.45
CA ALA A 149 -25.48 6.46 0.85
C ALA A 149 -24.44 6.83 1.92
N VAL A 150 -24.81 7.64 2.91
CA VAL A 150 -23.94 7.92 4.08
C VAL A 150 -23.56 6.62 4.79
N LYS A 151 -24.51 5.72 5.04
CA LYS A 151 -24.22 4.41 5.67
C LYS A 151 -23.25 3.57 4.84
N LYS A 152 -23.44 3.52 3.51
CA LYS A 152 -22.56 2.81 2.58
C LYS A 152 -21.16 3.41 2.58
N TYR A 153 -21.04 4.72 2.59
CA TYR A 153 -19.75 5.41 2.62
C TYR A 153 -19.03 5.25 3.95
N LEU A 154 -19.72 5.35 5.09
CA LEU A 154 -19.13 5.07 6.41
C LEU A 154 -18.60 3.64 6.50
N ARG A 155 -19.33 2.65 5.94
CA ARG A 155 -18.83 1.28 5.83
C ARG A 155 -17.56 1.24 4.98
N LYS A 156 -17.57 1.80 3.77
CA LYS A 156 -16.39 1.84 2.90
C LYS A 156 -15.18 2.50 3.57
N LEU A 157 -15.36 3.65 4.24
CA LEU A 157 -14.29 4.34 4.94
C LEU A 157 -13.76 3.51 6.13
N THR A 158 -14.60 2.71 6.76
CA THR A 158 -14.17 1.75 7.79
C THR A 158 -13.40 0.58 7.17
N ASP A 159 -13.92 0.00 6.09
CA ASP A 159 -13.28 -1.09 5.34
C ASP A 159 -11.90 -0.66 4.79
N TYR A 160 -11.76 0.62 4.45
CA TYR A 160 -10.53 1.25 4.00
C TYR A 160 -9.67 1.82 5.13
N GLU A 161 -10.04 1.59 6.40
CA GLU A 161 -9.28 1.99 7.59
C GLU A 161 -9.06 3.51 7.73
N TYR A 162 -9.88 4.34 7.09
CA TYR A 162 -9.93 5.78 7.34
C TYR A 162 -10.73 6.10 8.61
N LEU A 163 -11.68 5.23 8.95
CA LEU A 163 -12.48 5.28 10.17
C LEU A 163 -12.33 3.97 10.95
N GLN A 164 -12.45 4.07 12.27
CA GLN A 164 -12.60 2.91 13.15
C GLN A 164 -13.99 2.92 13.78
N MET A 165 -14.63 1.76 13.88
CA MET A 165 -15.84 1.63 14.69
C MET A 165 -15.47 1.66 16.18
N ALA A 166 -15.98 2.65 16.92
CA ALA A 166 -15.74 2.80 18.35
C ALA A 166 -16.72 1.97 19.18
N GLN A 167 -18.00 1.97 18.80
CA GLN A 167 -19.05 1.13 19.37
C GLN A 167 -20.04 0.71 18.28
N GLY A 168 -20.60 -0.50 18.36
CA GLY A 168 -21.57 -1.02 17.37
C GLY A 168 -21.37 -2.50 17.04
N GLY A 169 -22.10 -3.00 16.03
CA GLY A 169 -21.97 -4.38 15.54
C GLY A 169 -22.87 -5.43 16.21
N ARG A 170 -23.56 -5.07 17.31
CA ARG A 170 -24.61 -5.89 17.95
C ARG A 170 -26.00 -5.29 17.71
N ARG A 171 -27.01 -6.14 17.63
CA ARG A 171 -28.42 -5.72 17.45
C ARG A 171 -28.83 -4.77 18.58
N GLY A 172 -29.27 -3.57 18.24
CA GLY A 172 -29.72 -2.55 19.21
C GLY A 172 -28.67 -1.51 19.64
N MET A 173 -27.38 -1.70 19.34
CA MET A 173 -26.36 -0.67 19.63
C MET A 173 -26.28 0.38 18.51
N ARG A 174 -26.05 1.63 18.90
CA ARG A 174 -25.82 2.73 17.96
C ARG A 174 -24.37 2.63 17.46
N ASN A 175 -24.20 2.56 16.14
CA ASN A 175 -22.88 2.61 15.54
C ASN A 175 -22.25 3.99 15.76
N SER A 176 -21.03 4.00 16.26
CA SER A 176 -20.20 5.18 16.37
C SER A 176 -18.81 4.95 15.78
N TYR A 177 -18.21 6.04 15.31
CA TYR A 177 -16.99 6.04 14.51
C TYR A 177 -15.98 7.01 15.13
N ARG A 178 -14.70 6.71 14.92
CA ARG A 178 -13.54 7.54 15.21
C ARG A 178 -12.69 7.70 13.95
N LEU A 179 -11.97 8.81 13.86
CA LEU A 179 -10.88 8.95 12.88
C LEU A 179 -9.72 8.05 13.28
N VAL A 180 -9.10 7.40 12.29
CA VAL A 180 -7.82 6.71 12.49
C VAL A 180 -6.67 7.73 12.55
N ALA A 181 -6.70 8.71 11.64
CA ALA A 181 -5.80 9.86 11.60
C ALA A 181 -6.58 11.11 11.14
N ASP A 182 -6.13 12.30 11.55
CA ASP A 182 -6.65 13.58 11.04
C ASP A 182 -5.80 14.08 9.87
N GLU A 183 -5.81 13.32 8.80
CA GLU A 183 -5.07 13.64 7.58
C GLU A 183 -5.98 13.50 6.37
N PRO A 184 -5.80 14.33 5.34
CA PRO A 184 -6.65 14.25 4.16
C PRO A 184 -6.52 12.88 3.51
N ILE A 185 -7.54 12.47 2.74
CA ILE A 185 -7.31 11.36 1.81
C ILE A 185 -6.27 11.84 0.82
N GLU A 186 -5.04 11.40 1.02
CA GLU A 186 -4.09 11.25 -0.04
C GLU A 186 -4.70 10.22 -0.98
N ARG A 187 -5.31 10.69 -2.07
CA ARG A 187 -5.49 9.82 -3.23
C ARG A 187 -4.09 9.26 -3.48
N LEU A 188 -3.95 7.96 -3.75
CA LEU A 188 -2.74 7.49 -4.41
C LEU A 188 -2.69 8.17 -5.77
N ASP A 189 -2.24 9.40 -5.76
CA ASP A 189 -1.88 10.12 -6.94
C ASP A 189 -0.49 9.57 -7.22
N CYS A 190 -0.37 8.91 -8.37
CA CYS A 190 0.86 8.22 -8.74
C CYS A 190 2.06 9.18 -8.83
N SER A 191 1.83 10.49 -8.68
CA SER A 191 2.82 11.54 -8.42
C SER A 191 3.71 11.29 -7.20
N MET A 192 3.28 10.46 -6.23
CA MET A 192 4.11 10.08 -5.08
C MET A 192 5.08 8.94 -5.38
N ILE A 193 4.82 8.16 -6.44
CA ILE A 193 5.78 7.15 -6.90
C ILE A 193 6.74 7.86 -7.84
N PRO A 194 8.04 7.95 -7.52
CA PRO A 194 8.99 8.63 -8.40
C PRO A 194 8.96 8.01 -9.80
N THR A 195 9.03 8.84 -10.83
CA THR A 195 9.15 8.33 -12.21
C THR A 195 10.45 7.53 -12.34
N PRO A 196 10.53 6.58 -13.29
CA PRO A 196 11.78 5.87 -13.56
C PRO A 196 12.96 6.81 -13.84
N GLU A 197 12.72 7.94 -14.50
CA GLU A 197 13.71 8.99 -14.76
C GLU A 197 14.22 9.65 -13.47
N ALA A 198 13.31 9.92 -12.52
CA ALA A 198 13.67 10.49 -11.21
C ALA A 198 14.51 9.50 -10.39
N ILE A 199 14.15 8.21 -10.38
CA ILE A 199 14.95 7.16 -9.73
C ILE A 199 16.32 7.03 -10.38
N ALA A 200 16.40 6.98 -11.72
CA ALA A 200 17.66 6.90 -12.43
C ALA A 200 18.61 8.06 -12.06
N SER A 201 18.06 9.26 -11.94
CA SER A 201 18.80 10.45 -11.51
C SER A 201 19.30 10.33 -10.06
N ARG A 202 18.48 9.81 -9.13
CA ARG A 202 18.87 9.56 -7.73
C ARG A 202 20.02 8.55 -7.62
N LEU A 203 19.96 7.46 -8.41
CA LEU A 203 21.02 6.44 -8.43
C LEU A 203 22.36 6.99 -8.95
N GLN A 204 22.33 7.89 -9.95
CA GLN A 204 23.52 8.53 -10.49
C GLN A 204 24.14 9.53 -9.50
N ALA A 205 23.31 10.24 -8.74
CA ALA A 205 23.76 11.23 -7.75
C ALA A 205 24.42 10.59 -6.52
N GLU A 206 23.96 9.41 -6.10
CA GLU A 206 24.46 8.76 -4.87
C GLU A 206 25.60 7.76 -5.10
N GLY A 207 25.96 7.42 -6.34
CA GLY A 207 27.05 6.49 -6.62
C GLY A 207 26.87 5.17 -5.87
N VAL A 208 25.76 4.48 -6.14
CA VAL A 208 25.26 3.28 -5.43
C VAL A 208 26.40 2.39 -4.88
N GLN A 209 26.57 2.40 -3.55
CA GLN A 209 27.19 1.29 -2.84
C GLN A 209 26.13 0.21 -2.56
N PRO A 210 26.39 -1.06 -2.90
CA PRO A 210 25.40 -2.13 -2.76
C PRO A 210 25.23 -2.51 -1.29
N GLY A 211 23.98 -2.54 -0.85
CA GLY A 211 23.59 -3.24 0.36
C GLY A 211 23.05 -2.32 1.45
N GLN A 212 21.73 -2.12 1.45
CA GLN A 212 20.96 -1.98 2.69
C GLN A 212 19.47 -2.14 2.33
N THR A 213 19.03 -3.40 2.29
CA THR A 213 17.70 -3.91 2.68
C THR A 213 17.48 -5.21 1.92
N VAL A 214 17.69 -6.33 2.60
CA VAL A 214 17.39 -7.66 2.08
C VAL A 214 15.91 -7.92 2.28
N HIS A 215 15.09 -7.74 1.24
CA HIS A 215 13.71 -8.25 1.26
C HIS A 215 13.77 -9.76 1.00
N VAL A 216 13.86 -10.53 2.08
CA VAL A 216 13.79 -11.99 2.01
C VAL A 216 12.34 -12.38 1.67
N LEU A 217 12.05 -12.60 0.39
CA LEU A 217 10.84 -13.34 -0.02
C LEU A 217 11.01 -14.82 0.37
N ARG A 218 10.88 -15.13 1.67
CA ARG A 218 10.76 -16.49 2.17
C ARG A 218 9.40 -17.02 1.73
N GLN A 219 9.36 -17.83 0.67
CA GLN A 219 8.20 -18.68 0.45
C GLN A 219 8.11 -19.67 1.62
N GLY A 220 6.98 -19.61 2.34
CA GLY A 220 6.73 -20.45 3.50
C GLY A 220 6.95 -21.93 3.17
N LYS A 221 7.86 -22.57 3.91
CA LYS A 221 7.83 -24.01 4.10
C LYS A 221 6.47 -24.36 4.70
N LYS A 222 5.59 -24.98 3.93
CA LYS A 222 4.54 -25.82 4.52
C LYS A 222 5.26 -27.00 5.17
N SER A 223 5.41 -26.95 6.49
CA SER A 223 5.74 -28.13 7.29
C SER A 223 4.52 -29.03 7.37
N GLY A 224 4.75 -30.34 7.16
CA GLY A 224 4.00 -31.46 7.73
C GLY A 224 2.53 -31.57 7.37
#